data_AF-A0A1J3K690-F1
#
_entry.id   AF-A0A1J3K690-F1
#
_cell.length_a   1.000
_cell.length_b   1.000
_cell.length_c   1.000
_cell.angle_alpha   90.00
_cell.angle_beta   90.00
_cell.angle_gamma   90.00
#
_symmetry.space_group_name_H-M   'P 1'
#
loop_
_entity.id
_entity.type
_entity.pdbx_description
1 polymer ?
#
loop_
_entity_poly.entity_id
_entity_poly.type
_entity_poly.pdbx_seq_one_letter_code
_entity_poly.pdbx_strand_id
1 'polypeptide(L)'
;MVKRKHTSPNKSNPPKKTKKNTKTQCVDNPVEVVEIQSCDQNESFTGIIAEERPWKNLELILSLQSNELGDKEKVELAFSFVKAHDVGENGTNEDEEECQAVKISRLVMYLSDWIQTLFVSKEQNFQVRADICLDFRCWEILRFCLKQSSILDVSINLSKYLLKAIAFIAENLLSALNGLSSEVNICDGQGFEVYSCVVDCVGLLFSS
;
A
#
# COMPACT_ATOMS: atom_id res chain seq x y z
N MET A 1 57.40 2.92 26.49
CA MET A 1 58.50 3.85 26.12
C MET A 1 59.26 3.16 24.98
N VAL A 2 59.43 3.67 23.75
CA VAL A 2 59.78 5.02 23.28
C VAL A 2 59.27 5.20 21.83
N LYS A 3 58.85 6.43 21.48
CA LYS A 3 58.45 6.94 20.14
C LYS A 3 59.67 7.30 19.26
N ARG A 4 59.54 7.27 17.92
CA ARG A 4 60.05 8.27 16.93
C ARG A 4 59.63 7.82 15.50
N LYS A 5 58.76 8.49 14.72
CA LYS A 5 58.67 9.83 14.10
C LYS A 5 59.48 10.04 12.78
N HIS A 6 58.71 10.13 11.68
CA HIS A 6 58.77 10.96 10.45
C HIS A 6 60.02 10.96 9.52
N THR A 7 59.79 10.96 8.18
CA THR A 7 59.78 12.16 7.28
C THR A 7 59.87 11.79 5.78
N SER A 8 58.93 12.25 4.92
CA SER A 8 58.99 12.32 3.42
C SER A 8 59.86 13.53 2.96
N PRO A 9 60.18 13.85 1.65
CA PRO A 9 59.28 14.04 0.48
C PRO A 9 59.94 13.63 -0.90
N ASN A 10 59.33 13.69 -2.10
CA ASN A 10 59.13 14.90 -2.93
C ASN A 10 58.44 14.64 -4.30
N LYS A 11 57.89 15.72 -4.88
CA LYS A 11 56.99 15.89 -6.05
C LYS A 11 57.66 15.84 -7.45
N SER A 12 56.87 15.59 -8.51
CA SER A 12 56.79 16.43 -9.74
C SER A 12 55.60 16.06 -10.68
N ASN A 13 54.93 17.08 -11.24
CA ASN A 13 53.94 17.03 -12.35
C ASN A 13 54.60 17.64 -13.66
N PRO A 14 53.87 17.96 -14.76
CA PRO A 14 53.68 17.19 -16.01
C PRO A 14 54.17 17.96 -17.27
N PRO A 15 53.86 17.54 -18.52
CA PRO A 15 53.69 18.53 -19.60
C PRO A 15 52.45 18.38 -20.51
N LYS A 16 52.17 19.49 -21.20
CA LYS A 16 50.97 19.90 -21.94
C LYS A 16 51.01 19.59 -23.45
N LYS A 17 49.81 19.37 -24.01
CA LYS A 17 49.20 19.79 -25.31
C LYS A 17 50.07 20.00 -26.56
N THR A 18 49.60 19.46 -27.71
CA THR A 18 49.60 20.18 -29.00
C THR A 18 48.43 19.74 -29.91
N LYS A 19 47.72 20.73 -30.49
CA LYS A 19 46.64 20.62 -31.49
C LYS A 19 47.22 20.62 -32.91
N LYS A 20 46.55 20.00 -33.89
CA LYS A 20 46.61 20.44 -35.30
C LYS A 20 45.26 20.23 -36.02
N ASN A 21 44.71 21.34 -36.51
CA ASN A 21 43.53 21.44 -37.39
C ASN A 21 43.94 21.16 -38.85
N THR A 22 43.03 20.62 -39.67
CA THR A 22 42.98 20.89 -41.12
C THR A 22 41.53 20.80 -41.61
N LYS A 23 41.07 21.83 -42.33
CA LYS A 23 39.77 21.96 -43.02
C LYS A 23 40.02 22.06 -44.53
N THR A 24 39.26 21.36 -45.39
CA THR A 24 38.85 21.76 -46.76
C THR A 24 37.78 20.75 -47.27
N GLN A 25 36.49 21.10 -47.36
CA GLN A 25 35.67 21.55 -48.53
C GLN A 25 34.75 20.47 -49.13
N CYS A 26 33.51 20.88 -49.44
CA CYS A 26 32.38 20.12 -49.99
C CYS A 26 32.51 19.78 -51.48
N VAL A 27 31.93 18.65 -51.93
CA VAL A 27 31.20 18.48 -53.21
C VAL A 27 30.16 17.34 -53.06
N ASP A 28 28.96 17.57 -53.57
CA ASP A 28 27.76 16.73 -53.61
C ASP A 28 27.85 15.44 -54.45
N ASN A 29 27.13 14.37 -54.05
CA ASN A 29 26.18 13.59 -54.87
C ASN A 29 25.58 12.37 -54.12
N PRO A 30 24.44 11.80 -54.58
CA PRO A 30 23.30 11.48 -53.74
C PRO A 30 23.33 10.06 -53.18
N VAL A 31 22.70 9.85 -52.03
CA VAL A 31 22.41 8.53 -51.47
C VAL A 31 20.89 8.37 -51.39
N GLU A 32 20.43 7.22 -51.91
CA GLU A 32 19.04 6.77 -51.99
C GLU A 32 18.23 6.99 -50.71
N VAL A 33 17.00 7.45 -50.93
CA VAL A 33 15.95 7.62 -49.94
C VAL A 33 15.53 6.23 -49.43
N VAL A 34 15.90 5.90 -48.21
CA VAL A 34 15.15 4.90 -47.41
C VAL A 34 14.07 5.70 -46.68
N GLU A 35 12.81 5.53 -47.09
CA GLU A 35 11.64 6.02 -46.38
C GLU A 35 11.61 5.41 -44.98
N ILE A 36 12.05 6.19 -43.99
CA ILE A 36 11.63 6.01 -42.61
C ILE A 36 10.46 6.95 -42.43
N GLN A 37 9.26 6.36 -42.40
CA GLN A 37 8.00 7.05 -42.23
C GLN A 37 7.99 7.74 -40.85
N SER A 38 8.26 9.03 -40.82
CA SER A 38 8.07 9.90 -39.66
C SER A 38 6.58 10.26 -39.56
N CYS A 39 5.90 9.77 -38.52
CA CYS A 39 4.59 10.28 -38.14
C CYS A 39 4.76 11.26 -36.98
N ASP A 40 4.87 12.54 -37.32
CA ASP A 40 4.44 13.63 -36.44
C ASP A 40 3.26 14.32 -37.12
N GLN A 41 2.10 14.31 -36.46
CA GLN A 41 1.25 15.49 -36.30
C GLN A 41 0.09 15.20 -35.33
N ASN A 42 0.25 15.79 -34.15
CA ASN A 42 -0.69 16.70 -33.49
C ASN A 42 -2.03 16.17 -32.97
N GLU A 43 -2.04 16.08 -31.63
CA GLU A 43 -2.97 16.78 -30.73
C GLU A 43 -4.48 16.58 -30.94
N SER A 44 -5.01 15.69 -30.10
CA SER A 44 -6.24 15.95 -29.33
C SER A 44 -6.01 15.52 -27.88
N PHE A 45 -5.00 16.11 -27.22
CA PHE A 45 -4.89 16.06 -25.76
C PHE A 45 -5.95 16.99 -25.18
N THR A 46 -7.18 16.48 -25.07
CA THR A 46 -8.23 17.12 -24.27
C THR A 46 -9.16 16.07 -23.68
N GLY A 47 -8.56 15.05 -23.08
CA GLY A 47 -9.18 14.35 -21.96
C GLY A 47 -8.31 14.66 -20.76
N ILE A 48 -8.84 15.37 -19.76
CA ILE A 48 -8.28 15.33 -18.42
C ILE A 48 -8.56 13.91 -17.94
N ILE A 49 -7.74 12.96 -18.37
CA ILE A 49 -7.60 11.69 -17.67
C ILE A 49 -6.92 12.13 -16.39
N ALA A 50 -7.65 12.09 -15.28
CA ALA A 50 -7.01 12.18 -13.98
C ALA A 50 -5.93 11.09 -14.01
N GLU A 51 -4.66 11.48 -14.13
CA GLU A 51 -3.54 10.56 -14.11
C GLU A 51 -3.52 9.92 -12.73
N GLU A 52 -4.30 8.86 -12.57
CA GLU A 52 -4.18 7.97 -11.45
C GLU A 52 -2.80 7.33 -11.59
N ARG A 53 -1.86 7.83 -10.80
CA ARG A 53 -0.48 7.35 -10.83
C ARG A 53 -0.50 5.82 -10.73
N PRO A 54 0.27 5.09 -11.56
CA PRO A 54 0.29 3.62 -11.55
C PRO A 54 0.94 3.03 -10.29
N TRP A 55 1.06 3.82 -9.22
CA TRP A 55 1.81 3.52 -8.02
C TRP A 55 0.93 3.52 -6.77
N LYS A 56 -0.39 3.75 -6.87
CA LYS A 56 -1.28 3.88 -5.71
C LYS A 56 -1.17 2.70 -4.73
N ASN A 57 -1.24 1.48 -5.26
CA ASN A 57 -1.13 0.27 -4.45
C ASN A 57 0.26 0.14 -3.79
N LEU A 58 1.31 0.48 -4.52
CA LEU A 58 2.67 0.48 -4.00
C LEU A 58 2.88 1.55 -2.92
N GLU A 59 2.39 2.76 -3.17
CA GLU A 59 2.47 3.90 -2.26
C GLU A 59 1.79 3.61 -0.92
N LEU A 60 0.61 2.96 -0.96
CA LEU A 60 -0.05 2.50 0.26
C LEU A 60 0.83 1.49 1.00
N ILE A 61 1.35 0.46 0.33
CA ILE A 61 2.22 -0.55 0.96
C ILE A 61 3.42 0.10 1.63
N LEU A 62 4.14 0.97 0.90
CA LEU A 62 5.32 1.66 1.42
C LEU A 62 4.98 2.57 2.62
N SER A 63 3.84 3.27 2.57
CA SER A 63 3.38 4.10 3.68
C SER A 63 3.07 3.29 4.94
N LEU A 64 2.47 2.10 4.78
CA LEU A 64 2.19 1.19 5.90
C LEU A 64 3.46 0.53 6.46
N GLN A 65 4.48 0.33 5.63
CA GLN A 65 5.80 -0.16 6.06
C GLN A 65 6.65 0.92 6.74
N SER A 66 6.42 2.20 6.41
CA SER A 66 7.16 3.31 6.99
C SER A 66 7.01 3.34 8.51
N ASN A 67 8.10 3.61 9.22
CA ASN A 67 8.08 3.81 10.68
C ASN A 67 7.73 5.25 11.07
N GLU A 68 7.48 6.12 10.08
CA GLU A 68 7.17 7.54 10.29
C GLU A 68 5.73 7.74 10.77
N LEU A 69 4.81 6.85 10.38
CA LEU A 69 3.41 6.91 10.75
C LEU A 69 3.11 6.01 11.95
N GLY A 70 2.30 6.50 12.89
CA GLY A 70 1.75 5.69 13.96
C GLY A 70 0.65 4.75 13.46
N ASP A 71 0.33 3.70 14.23
CA ASP A 71 -0.70 2.71 13.86
C ASP A 71 -2.04 3.37 13.50
N LYS A 72 -2.46 4.38 14.27
CA LYS A 72 -3.73 5.09 14.04
C LYS A 72 -3.75 5.81 12.69
N GLU A 73 -2.64 6.42 12.29
CA GLU A 73 -2.51 7.14 11.01
C GLU A 73 -2.47 6.15 9.85
N LYS A 74 -1.78 5.03 10.02
CA LYS A 74 -1.75 3.93 9.05
C LYS A 74 -3.12 3.30 8.83
N VAL A 75 -3.87 3.07 9.91
CA VAL A 75 -5.25 2.58 9.85
C VAL A 75 -6.13 3.58 9.11
N GLU A 76 -6.03 4.88 9.40
CA GLU A 76 -6.82 5.90 8.70
C GLU A 76 -6.48 5.96 7.20
N LEU A 77 -5.19 5.86 6.84
CA LEU A 77 -4.74 5.84 5.46
C LEU A 77 -5.28 4.63 4.70
N ALA A 78 -5.13 3.42 5.28
CA ALA A 78 -5.64 2.19 4.68
C ALA A 78 -7.17 2.20 4.58
N PHE A 79 -7.85 2.69 5.61
CA PHE A 79 -9.31 2.80 5.61
C PHE A 79 -9.80 3.76 4.53
N SER A 80 -9.18 4.93 4.39
CA SER A 80 -9.50 5.90 3.33
C SER A 80 -9.33 5.30 1.94
N PHE A 81 -8.27 4.51 1.74
CA PHE A 81 -8.05 3.79 0.49
C PHE A 81 -9.16 2.77 0.21
N VAL A 82 -9.51 1.95 1.20
CA VAL A 82 -10.59 0.95 1.07
C VAL A 82 -11.93 1.61 0.77
N LYS A 83 -12.26 2.72 1.44
CA LYS A 83 -13.50 3.47 1.19
C LYS A 83 -13.53 4.05 -0.22
N ALA A 84 -12.41 4.54 -0.74
CA ALA A 84 -12.33 5.02 -2.12
C ALA A 84 -12.57 3.88 -3.12
N HIS A 85 -12.08 2.68 -2.82
CA HIS A 85 -12.30 1.49 -3.64
C HIS A 85 -13.75 1.03 -3.65
N ASP A 86 -14.42 0.96 -2.49
CA ASP A 86 -15.84 0.58 -2.38
C ASP A 86 -16.76 1.56 -3.16
N VAL A 87 -16.40 2.84 -3.23
CA VAL A 87 -17.16 3.84 -3.99
C VAL A 87 -16.92 3.70 -5.51
N GLY A 88 -15.77 3.14 -5.90
CA GLY A 88 -15.37 2.89 -7.29
C GLY A 88 -15.89 1.57 -7.89
N GLU A 89 -16.42 0.64 -7.09
CA GLU A 89 -16.87 -0.70 -7.54
C GLU A 89 -17.97 -0.70 -8.63
N ASN A 90 -18.58 0.46 -8.92
CA ASN A 90 -19.50 0.63 -10.06
C ASN A 90 -18.83 1.12 -11.36
N GLY A 91 -17.50 1.24 -11.41
CA GLY A 91 -16.81 1.82 -12.57
C GLY A 91 -15.29 1.74 -12.61
N THR A 92 -14.63 0.87 -11.84
CA THR A 92 -13.18 0.65 -12.02
C THR A 92 -12.93 0.07 -13.41
N ASN A 93 -12.31 0.87 -14.27
CA ASN A 93 -11.93 0.44 -15.61
C ASN A 93 -10.87 -0.66 -15.45
N GLU A 94 -11.09 -1.85 -16.01
CA GLU A 94 -10.11 -2.95 -15.99
C GLU A 94 -8.71 -2.49 -16.44
N ASP A 95 -8.68 -1.51 -17.35
CA ASP A 95 -7.48 -0.85 -17.86
C ASP A 95 -6.66 -0.12 -16.76
N GLU A 96 -7.31 0.46 -15.74
CA GLU A 96 -6.63 1.16 -14.63
C GLU A 96 -5.94 0.20 -13.67
N GLU A 97 -6.53 -0.97 -13.43
CA GLU A 97 -5.92 -2.03 -12.61
C GLU A 97 -4.74 -2.69 -13.32
N GLU A 98 -4.83 -2.91 -14.64
CA GLU A 98 -3.75 -3.48 -15.43
C GLU A 98 -2.50 -2.56 -15.44
N CYS A 99 -2.71 -1.25 -15.34
CA CYS A 99 -1.63 -0.26 -15.29
C CYS A 99 -0.93 -0.13 -13.92
N GLN A 100 -1.46 -0.72 -12.84
CA GLN A 100 -0.83 -0.61 -11.51
C GLN A 100 0.47 -1.43 -11.44
N ALA A 101 1.53 -0.80 -10.93
CA ALA A 101 2.82 -1.44 -10.69
C ALA A 101 2.73 -2.58 -9.67
N VAL A 102 1.78 -2.50 -8.73
CA VAL A 102 1.42 -3.57 -7.81
C VAL A 102 -0.04 -3.91 -8.02
N LYS A 103 -0.32 -5.15 -8.45
CA LYS A 103 -1.69 -5.64 -8.64
C LYS A 103 -2.48 -5.63 -7.33
N ILE A 104 -3.79 -5.43 -7.44
CA ILE A 104 -4.71 -5.41 -6.30
C ILE A 104 -4.63 -6.70 -5.47
N SER A 105 -4.46 -7.87 -6.11
CA SER A 105 -4.27 -9.15 -5.43
C SER A 105 -3.08 -9.15 -4.47
N ARG A 106 -1.97 -8.54 -4.87
CA ARG A 106 -0.77 -8.43 -4.03
C ARG A 106 -0.98 -7.47 -2.87
N LEU A 107 -1.71 -6.38 -3.11
CA LEU A 107 -2.11 -5.45 -2.06
C LEU A 107 -3.02 -6.11 -1.03
N VAL A 108 -4.05 -6.85 -1.47
CA VAL A 108 -4.99 -7.58 -0.60
C VAL A 108 -4.26 -8.55 0.32
N MET A 109 -3.35 -9.35 -0.23
CA MET A 109 -2.51 -10.24 0.59
C MET A 109 -1.73 -9.46 1.64
N TYR A 110 -1.06 -8.38 1.24
CA TYR A 110 -0.27 -7.56 2.16
C TYR A 110 -1.12 -6.91 3.27
N LEU A 111 -2.24 -6.28 2.90
CA LEU A 111 -3.16 -5.63 3.84
C LEU A 111 -3.74 -6.65 4.83
N SER A 112 -4.10 -7.84 4.35
CA SER A 112 -4.63 -8.91 5.20
C SER A 112 -3.62 -9.35 6.25
N ASP A 113 -2.36 -9.53 5.88
CA ASP A 113 -1.29 -9.90 6.82
C ASP A 113 -1.03 -8.76 7.80
N TRP A 114 -0.93 -7.53 7.29
CA TRP A 114 -0.65 -6.33 8.08
C TRP A 114 -1.73 -6.07 9.13
N ILE A 115 -3.02 -6.03 8.77
CA ILE A 115 -4.11 -5.72 9.70
C ILE A 115 -4.21 -6.78 10.81
N GLN A 116 -4.02 -8.05 10.46
CA GLN A 116 -4.01 -9.13 11.44
C GLN A 116 -2.86 -9.03 12.45
N THR A 117 -1.73 -8.42 12.05
CA THR A 117 -0.64 -8.15 12.99
C THR A 117 -0.97 -7.04 13.98
N LEU A 118 -1.87 -6.12 13.65
CA LEU A 118 -2.25 -5.01 14.54
C LEU A 118 -3.16 -5.44 15.68
N PHE A 119 -3.94 -6.52 15.52
CA PHE A 119 -4.85 -6.99 16.58
C PHE A 119 -4.13 -7.46 17.84
N VAL A 120 -2.82 -7.72 17.77
CA VAL A 120 -2.02 -8.18 18.92
C VAL A 120 -0.76 -7.33 19.08
N SER A 121 -0.35 -7.10 20.32
CA SER A 121 0.94 -6.46 20.61
C SER A 121 2.04 -7.52 20.69
N LYS A 122 3.10 -7.35 19.91
CA LYS A 122 4.28 -8.23 19.98
C LYS A 122 5.05 -8.01 21.29
N GLU A 123 5.05 -6.79 21.78
CA GLU A 123 5.70 -6.36 23.03
C GLU A 123 5.02 -6.98 24.26
N GLN A 124 3.71 -7.22 24.18
CA GLN A 124 2.90 -7.79 25.26
C GLN A 124 2.59 -9.28 25.01
N ASN A 125 3.57 -10.07 24.56
CA ASN A 125 3.42 -11.52 24.35
C ASN A 125 2.21 -11.92 23.48
N PHE A 126 1.91 -11.13 22.44
CA PHE A 126 0.75 -11.33 21.56
C PHE A 126 -0.60 -11.26 22.29
N GLN A 127 -0.69 -10.39 23.30
CA GLN A 127 -1.95 -10.00 23.92
C GLN A 127 -2.78 -9.17 22.95
N VAL A 128 -4.11 -9.37 22.99
CA VAL A 128 -5.07 -8.66 22.15
C VAL A 128 -5.06 -7.17 22.50
N ARG A 129 -5.01 -6.33 21.47
CA ARG A 129 -5.09 -4.87 21.58
C ARG A 129 -6.54 -4.43 21.50
N ALA A 130 -7.13 -4.14 22.66
CA ALA A 130 -8.54 -3.76 22.75
C ALA A 130 -8.88 -2.50 21.94
N ASP A 131 -7.98 -1.51 21.94
CA ASP A 131 -8.10 -0.25 21.18
C ASP A 131 -8.23 -0.50 19.68
N ILE A 132 -7.43 -1.43 19.14
CA ILE A 132 -7.47 -1.81 17.72
C ILE A 132 -8.66 -2.71 17.42
N CYS A 133 -8.95 -3.68 18.29
CA CYS A 133 -10.07 -4.60 18.06
C CYS A 133 -11.42 -3.89 18.13
N LEU A 134 -11.55 -2.81 18.91
CA LEU A 134 -12.77 -2.02 18.97
C LEU A 134 -12.80 -0.89 17.93
N ASP A 135 -11.78 -0.78 17.07
CA ASP A 135 -11.78 0.18 15.96
C ASP A 135 -12.45 -0.44 14.73
N PHE A 136 -13.62 0.07 14.38
CA PHE A 136 -14.41 -0.38 13.23
C PHE A 136 -13.61 -0.37 11.93
N ARG A 137 -12.72 0.62 11.76
CA ARG A 137 -11.92 0.78 10.54
C ARG A 137 -11.00 -0.42 10.32
N CYS A 138 -10.51 -1.03 11.40
CA CYS A 138 -9.65 -2.20 11.30
C CYS A 138 -10.40 -3.42 10.74
N TRP A 139 -11.65 -3.60 11.16
CA TRP A 139 -12.48 -4.69 10.65
C TRP A 139 -12.97 -4.43 9.23
N GLU A 140 -13.27 -3.20 8.86
CA GLU A 140 -13.61 -2.87 7.46
C GLU A 140 -12.45 -3.13 6.51
N ILE A 141 -11.22 -2.82 6.91
CA ILE A 141 -10.03 -3.16 6.11
C ILE A 141 -9.91 -4.68 5.94
N LEU A 142 -10.11 -5.46 7.01
CA LEU A 142 -10.10 -6.91 6.93
C LEU A 142 -11.24 -7.45 6.05
N ARG A 143 -12.44 -6.89 6.17
CA ARG A 143 -13.62 -7.25 5.37
C ARG A 143 -13.38 -7.00 3.90
N PHE A 144 -12.78 -5.86 3.54
CA PHE A 144 -12.34 -5.58 2.19
C PHE A 144 -11.38 -6.65 1.68
N CYS A 145 -10.36 -7.01 2.47
CA CYS A 145 -9.40 -8.03 2.07
C CYS A 145 -10.09 -9.38 1.81
N LEU A 146 -11.03 -9.78 2.67
CA LEU A 146 -11.81 -11.01 2.53
C LEU A 146 -12.69 -11.04 1.29
N LYS A 147 -13.36 -9.92 0.98
CA LYS A 147 -14.19 -9.80 -0.22
C LYS A 147 -13.34 -9.87 -1.48
N GLN A 148 -12.31 -9.03 -1.56
CA GLN A 148 -11.44 -8.96 -2.72
C GLN A 148 -10.67 -10.26 -2.93
N SER A 149 -10.27 -10.95 -1.86
CA SER A 149 -9.62 -12.26 -1.99
C SER A 149 -10.54 -13.31 -2.63
N SER A 150 -11.84 -13.26 -2.31
CA SER A 150 -12.84 -14.12 -2.96
C SER A 150 -13.08 -13.74 -4.42
N ILE A 151 -13.08 -12.45 -4.77
CA ILE A 151 -13.31 -11.98 -6.14
C ILE A 151 -12.11 -12.34 -7.04
N LEU A 152 -10.90 -12.14 -6.52
CA LEU A 152 -9.64 -12.30 -7.26
C LEU A 152 -9.10 -13.73 -7.23
N ASP A 153 -9.81 -14.66 -6.56
CA ASP A 153 -9.40 -16.05 -6.33
C ASP A 153 -7.97 -16.17 -5.76
N VAL A 154 -7.71 -15.41 -4.69
CA VAL A 154 -6.42 -15.46 -3.98
C VAL A 154 -6.58 -15.90 -2.53
N SER A 155 -5.67 -16.74 -2.07
CA SER A 155 -5.66 -17.17 -0.67
C SER A 155 -5.04 -16.10 0.24
N ILE A 156 -5.75 -15.71 1.29
CA ILE A 156 -5.19 -14.92 2.40
C ILE A 156 -4.73 -15.83 3.54
N ASN A 157 -3.67 -15.44 4.24
CA ASN A 157 -3.20 -16.20 5.39
C ASN A 157 -3.97 -15.79 6.63
N LEU A 158 -4.66 -16.75 7.26
CA LEU A 158 -5.36 -16.50 8.51
C LEU A 158 -4.42 -16.76 9.69
N SER A 159 -4.13 -15.69 10.40
CA SER A 159 -3.34 -15.72 11.61
C SER A 159 -4.16 -16.29 12.77
N LYS A 160 -3.51 -17.11 13.61
CA LYS A 160 -4.07 -17.54 14.90
C LYS A 160 -4.49 -16.38 15.81
N TYR A 161 -3.96 -15.17 15.57
CA TYR A 161 -4.31 -13.96 16.32
C TYR A 161 -5.68 -13.40 15.93
N LEU A 162 -6.16 -13.68 14.71
CA LEU A 162 -7.50 -13.28 14.28
C LEU A 162 -8.58 -13.95 15.13
N LEU A 163 -8.44 -15.25 15.39
CA LEU A 163 -9.36 -15.97 16.29
C LEU A 163 -9.36 -15.40 17.71
N LYS A 164 -8.21 -14.96 18.22
CA LYS A 164 -8.13 -14.28 19.52
C LYS A 164 -8.86 -12.94 19.51
N ALA A 165 -8.73 -12.16 18.43
CA ALA A 165 -9.43 -10.89 18.27
C ALA A 165 -10.95 -11.10 18.18
N ILE A 166 -11.41 -12.09 17.42
CA ILE A 166 -12.84 -12.46 17.32
C ILE A 166 -13.37 -12.90 18.69
N ALA A 167 -12.63 -13.75 19.41
CA ALA A 167 -13.01 -14.18 20.75
C ALA A 167 -13.15 -13.01 21.72
N PHE A 168 -12.18 -12.08 21.71
CA PHE A 168 -12.23 -10.85 22.50
C PHE A 168 -13.48 -10.02 22.19
N ILE A 169 -13.82 -9.85 20.91
CA ILE A 169 -15.02 -9.08 20.51
C ILE A 169 -16.30 -9.76 20.96
N ALA A 170 -16.38 -11.09 20.85
CA ALA A 170 -17.54 -11.85 21.33
C ALA A 170 -17.72 -11.72 22.86
N GLU A 171 -16.63 -11.82 23.62
CA GLU A 171 -16.65 -11.61 25.09
C GLU A 171 -17.03 -10.17 25.45
N ASN A 172 -16.51 -9.19 24.70
CA ASN A 172 -16.80 -7.78 24.91
C ASN A 172 -18.29 -7.47 24.65
N LEU A 173 -18.84 -7.98 23.54
CA LEU A 173 -20.26 -7.85 23.21
C LEU A 173 -21.15 -8.48 24.28
N LEU A 174 -20.81 -9.70 24.71
CA LEU A 174 -21.57 -10.40 25.76
C LEU A 174 -21.56 -9.61 27.07
N SER A 175 -20.42 -9.05 27.44
CA SER A 175 -20.29 -8.20 28.64
C SER A 175 -21.12 -6.93 28.52
N ALA A 176 -21.11 -6.28 27.34
CA ALA A 176 -21.90 -5.08 27.08
C ALA A 176 -23.41 -5.38 27.18
N LEU A 177 -23.88 -6.49 26.60
CA LEU A 177 -25.29 -6.90 26.66
C LEU A 177 -25.74 -7.22 28.09
N ASN A 178 -24.89 -7.89 28.88
CA ASN A 178 -25.18 -8.17 30.28
C ASN A 178 -25.26 -6.90 31.13
N GLY A 179 -24.42 -5.89 30.84
CA GLY A 179 -24.48 -4.58 31.50
C GLY A 179 -25.71 -3.75 31.11
N LEU A 180 -26.13 -3.83 29.85
CA LEU A 180 -27.32 -3.14 29.32
C LEU A 180 -28.63 -3.67 29.88
N SER A 181 -28.66 -4.90 30.39
CA SER A 181 -29.81 -5.46 31.08
C SER A 181 -30.20 -4.68 32.35
N SER A 182 -29.36 -3.74 32.82
CA SER A 182 -29.57 -3.03 34.09
C SER A 182 -30.12 -1.60 33.97
N GLU A 183 -29.92 -0.85 32.87
CA GLU A 183 -30.48 0.48 32.62
C GLU A 183 -29.87 1.06 31.32
N VAL A 184 -30.67 1.83 30.54
CA VAL A 184 -30.30 2.73 29.42
C VAL A 184 -30.50 2.23 27.97
N ASN A 185 -31.16 3.12 27.21
CA ASN A 185 -31.54 3.10 25.80
C ASN A 185 -30.46 2.60 24.83
N ILE A 186 -30.78 1.55 24.08
CA ILE A 186 -30.06 1.05 22.90
C ILE A 186 -30.51 1.86 21.67
N CYS A 187 -30.14 3.14 21.51
CA CYS A 187 -30.67 3.93 20.40
C CYS A 187 -29.69 4.99 19.87
N ASP A 188 -28.53 4.56 19.38
CA ASP A 188 -27.62 5.42 18.62
C ASP A 188 -27.08 4.75 17.35
N GLY A 189 -27.20 3.42 17.21
CA GLY A 189 -26.76 2.64 16.03
C GLY A 189 -25.23 2.55 15.84
N GLN A 190 -24.50 3.64 16.13
CA GLN A 190 -23.05 3.77 15.98
C GLN A 190 -22.24 2.88 16.93
N GLY A 191 -22.82 2.46 18.06
CA GLY A 191 -22.13 1.62 19.04
C GLY A 191 -21.93 0.16 18.62
N PHE A 192 -22.59 -0.30 17.55
CA PHE A 192 -22.56 -1.71 17.14
C PHE A 192 -21.91 -1.98 15.77
N GLU A 193 -21.41 -0.95 15.09
CA GLU A 193 -20.81 -1.07 13.76
C GLU A 193 -19.65 -2.08 13.74
N VAL A 194 -18.80 -2.06 14.77
CA VAL A 194 -17.69 -3.00 14.95
C VAL A 194 -18.21 -4.44 14.98
N TYR A 195 -19.21 -4.74 15.81
CA TYR A 195 -19.72 -6.10 15.96
C TYR A 195 -20.38 -6.59 14.67
N SER A 196 -21.16 -5.74 13.99
CA SER A 196 -21.75 -6.08 12.70
C SER A 196 -20.67 -6.39 11.66
N CYS A 197 -19.62 -5.56 11.59
CA CYS A 197 -18.51 -5.78 10.66
C CYS A 197 -17.72 -7.06 10.98
N VAL A 198 -17.52 -7.39 12.26
CA VAL A 198 -16.88 -8.64 12.68
C VAL A 198 -17.71 -9.84 12.24
N VAL A 199 -19.03 -9.78 12.41
CA VAL A 199 -19.95 -10.84 11.95
C VAL A 199 -19.86 -11.02 10.43
N ASP A 200 -19.85 -9.93 9.67
CA ASP A 200 -19.64 -9.97 8.21
C ASP A 200 -18.29 -10.64 7.86
N CYS A 201 -17.21 -10.26 8.55
CA CYS A 201 -15.88 -10.86 8.34
C CYS A 201 -15.92 -12.37 8.60
N VAL A 202 -16.52 -12.79 9.72
CA VAL A 202 -16.69 -14.20 10.06
C VAL A 202 -17.50 -14.93 8.99
N GLY A 203 -18.59 -14.33 8.50
CA GLY A 203 -19.37 -14.88 7.40
C GLY A 203 -18.52 -15.12 6.15
N LEU A 204 -17.73 -14.13 5.74
CA LEU A 204 -16.83 -14.26 4.57
C LEU A 204 -15.75 -15.34 4.77
N LEU A 205 -15.16 -15.43 5.97
CA LEU A 205 -14.14 -16.41 6.31
C LEU A 205 -14.61 -17.87 6.15
N PHE A 206 -15.90 -18.13 6.41
CA PHE A 206 -16.48 -19.48 6.36
C PHE A 206 -17.32 -19.73 5.10
N SER A 207 -17.38 -18.77 4.18
CA SER A 207 -18.10 -18.88 2.91
C SER A 207 -17.20 -19.18 1.70
N SER A 208 -15.87 -19.13 1.86
CA SER A 208 -14.89 -19.45 0.81
C SER A 208 -14.58 -20.94 0.72
#